data_AF-A0A8H8WRR1-F1
#
_entry.id   AF-A0A8H8WRR1-F1
#
_cell.length_a   1.000
_cell.length_b   1.000
_cell.length_c   1.000
_cell.angle_alpha   90.00
_cell.angle_beta   90.00
_cell.angle_gamma   90.00
#
_symmetry.space_group_name_H-M   'P 1'
#
loop_
_entity.id
_entity.type
_entity.pdbx_description
1 polymer ?
#
loop_
_entity_poly.entity_id
_entity_poly.type
_entity_poly.pdbx_seq_one_letter_code
_entity_poly.pdbx_strand_id
1 'polypeptide(L)'
;MDTPEPLPLRTAFLFRMSLTVGPPQGIGPSRGAELRVVPVTGGTVAGPRLTAEVLPGPAGDWLRVEPDGTTHLDVRLTLRTTTGGLVYCRYTGLRAGPPEVLARLGRGEAVDPEDYYFRTALRFETGAPDLAWLDRTIAVGVGQRRPEGPNYDVYAVL
;
A
#
# COMPACT_ATOMS: atom_id res chain seq x y z
N MET A 1 -18.40 7.58 -34.62
CA MET A 1 -19.20 7.13 -33.47
C MET A 1 -18.88 8.07 -32.34
N ASP A 2 -19.88 8.70 -31.74
CA ASP A 2 -19.69 9.63 -30.64
C ASP A 2 -19.32 8.83 -29.38
N THR A 3 -18.18 9.13 -28.77
CA THR A 3 -17.76 8.45 -27.54
C THR A 3 -18.54 9.03 -26.37
N PRO A 4 -19.28 8.21 -25.60
CA PRO A 4 -20.03 8.73 -24.46
C PRO A 4 -19.09 9.34 -23.41
N GLU A 5 -19.53 10.43 -22.79
CA GLU A 5 -18.78 11.09 -21.72
C GLU A 5 -18.65 10.15 -20.50
N PRO A 6 -17.46 10.03 -19.90
CA PRO A 6 -17.27 9.17 -18.74
C PRO A 6 -17.96 9.74 -17.49
N LEU A 7 -18.45 8.86 -16.62
CA LEU A 7 -18.88 9.24 -15.28
C LEU A 7 -17.69 9.79 -14.47
N PRO A 8 -17.90 10.83 -13.63
CA PRO A 8 -16.81 11.42 -12.86
C PRO A 8 -16.35 10.48 -11.74
N LEU A 9 -15.03 10.30 -11.60
CA LEU A 9 -14.42 9.63 -10.45
C LEU A 9 -14.09 10.67 -9.38
N ARG A 10 -14.78 10.62 -8.23
CA ARG A 10 -14.52 11.52 -7.10
C ARG A 10 -13.74 10.78 -6.02
N THR A 11 -12.81 11.49 -5.38
CA THR A 11 -12.02 10.95 -4.28
C THR A 11 -11.94 11.90 -3.09
N ALA A 12 -11.71 11.37 -1.90
CA ALA A 12 -11.45 12.14 -0.70
C ALA A 12 -10.33 11.51 0.13
N PHE A 13 -9.41 12.34 0.64
CA PHE A 13 -8.33 11.86 1.50
C PHE A 13 -8.89 11.20 2.77
N LEU A 14 -8.43 9.99 3.05
CA LEU A 14 -8.81 9.25 4.26
C LEU A 14 -7.73 9.36 5.32
N PHE A 15 -6.50 8.98 4.98
CA PHE A 15 -5.36 8.95 5.89
C PHE A 15 -4.05 8.74 5.14
N ARG A 16 -2.95 9.10 5.80
CA ARG A 16 -1.61 8.66 5.44
C ARG A 16 -1.25 7.41 6.23
N MET A 17 -0.78 6.38 5.56
CA MET A 17 -0.25 5.15 6.15
C MET A 17 1.26 5.11 5.93
N SER A 18 2.06 5.05 7.00
CA SER A 18 3.51 4.90 6.93
C SER A 18 3.89 3.56 7.54
N LEU A 19 4.49 2.67 6.75
CA LEU A 19 4.85 1.33 7.21
C LEU A 19 6.32 1.27 7.61
N THR A 20 6.63 0.41 8.57
CA THR A 20 8.00 -0.05 8.87
C THR A 20 8.13 -1.48 8.40
N VAL A 21 9.20 -1.79 7.67
CA VAL A 21 9.42 -3.13 7.11
C VAL A 21 10.69 -3.78 7.65
N GLY A 22 10.65 -5.09 7.78
CA GLY A 22 11.82 -5.91 8.09
C GLY A 22 12.63 -6.28 6.84
N PRO A 23 13.75 -6.99 7.02
CA PRO A 23 14.54 -7.48 5.89
C PRO A 23 13.70 -8.43 5.01
N PRO A 24 13.71 -8.26 3.68
CA PRO A 24 13.03 -9.17 2.77
C PRO A 24 13.55 -10.60 2.86
N GLN A 25 12.64 -11.56 2.82
CA GLN A 25 12.94 -12.97 2.63
C GLN A 25 12.89 -13.27 1.13
N GLY A 26 14.05 -13.45 0.51
CA GLY A 26 14.15 -13.81 -0.92
C GLY A 26 13.77 -15.27 -1.13
N ILE A 27 12.61 -15.52 -1.74
CA ILE A 27 12.21 -16.87 -2.15
C ILE A 27 12.92 -17.25 -3.46
N GLY A 28 13.15 -16.27 -4.33
CA GLY A 28 13.83 -16.44 -5.61
C GLY A 28 12.89 -16.38 -6.82
N PRO A 29 13.41 -16.62 -8.03
CA PRO A 29 12.65 -16.52 -9.26
C PRO A 29 11.59 -17.63 -9.37
N SER A 30 10.36 -17.24 -9.67
CA SER A 30 9.23 -18.14 -9.92
C SER A 30 8.22 -17.46 -10.85
N ARG A 31 7.77 -18.18 -11.89
CA ARG A 31 6.78 -17.69 -12.86
C ARG A 31 7.20 -16.38 -13.57
N GLY A 32 8.49 -16.24 -13.87
CA GLY A 32 9.04 -15.10 -14.60
C GLY A 32 9.35 -13.86 -13.75
N ALA A 33 9.14 -13.91 -12.43
CA ALA A 33 9.42 -12.82 -11.50
C ALA A 33 10.11 -13.33 -10.24
N GLU A 34 10.89 -12.49 -9.56
CA GLU A 34 11.37 -12.80 -8.21
C GLU A 34 10.22 -12.66 -7.21
N LEU A 35 10.10 -13.60 -6.27
CA LEU A 35 9.22 -13.48 -5.12
C LEU A 35 10.03 -13.12 -3.87
N ARG A 36 9.61 -12.05 -3.19
CA ARG A 36 10.12 -11.64 -1.89
C ARG A 36 8.96 -11.57 -0.91
N VAL A 37 9.13 -12.14 0.28
CA VAL A 37 8.19 -11.91 1.39
C VAL A 37 8.80 -10.84 2.28
N VAL A 38 8.17 -9.66 2.34
CA VAL A 38 8.66 -8.52 3.12
C VAL A 38 7.81 -8.40 4.39
N PRO A 39 8.36 -8.69 5.59
CA PRO A 39 7.62 -8.53 6.82
C PRO A 39 7.29 -7.06 7.06
N VAL A 40 6.05 -6.76 7.45
CA VAL A 40 5.68 -5.45 8.00
C VAL A 40 5.75 -5.56 9.51
N THR A 41 6.62 -4.75 10.11
CA THR A 41 6.96 -4.83 11.54
C THR A 41 6.26 -3.76 12.37
N GLY A 42 5.56 -2.84 11.72
CA GLY A 42 4.75 -1.82 12.36
C GLY A 42 4.44 -0.68 11.41
N GLY A 43 4.02 0.45 11.96
CA GLY A 43 3.65 1.63 11.20
C GLY A 43 2.58 2.46 11.86
N THR A 44 2.21 3.55 11.20
CA THR A 44 1.19 4.49 11.68
C THR A 44 0.19 4.80 10.59
N VAL A 45 -1.03 5.10 11.00
CA VAL A 45 -2.12 5.60 10.17
C VAL A 45 -2.63 6.88 10.81
N ALA A 46 -2.63 7.97 10.04
CA ALA A 46 -3.07 9.28 10.51
C ALA A 46 -3.95 9.96 9.47
N GLY A 47 -5.18 10.28 9.84
CA GLY A 47 -6.12 11.00 9.01
C GLY A 47 -7.30 11.57 9.82
N PRO A 48 -8.19 12.36 9.19
CA PRO A 48 -9.23 13.09 9.91
C PRO A 48 -10.24 12.20 10.64
N ARG A 49 -10.47 10.98 10.12
CA ARG A 49 -11.47 10.03 10.64
C ARG A 49 -10.87 8.74 11.19
N LEU A 50 -9.56 8.55 11.07
CA LEU A 50 -8.88 7.34 11.50
C LEU A 50 -7.47 7.68 11.99
N THR A 51 -7.19 7.33 13.23
CA THR A 51 -5.82 7.28 13.78
C THR A 51 -5.61 5.89 14.35
N ALA A 52 -4.56 5.22 13.87
CA ALA A 52 -4.26 3.84 14.23
C ALA A 52 -2.77 3.56 14.15
N GLU A 53 -2.35 2.49 14.81
CA GLU A 53 -1.06 1.86 14.58
C GLU A 53 -1.23 0.62 13.71
N VAL A 54 -0.17 0.26 13.00
CA VAL A 54 -0.08 -1.04 12.30
C VAL A 54 0.54 -2.03 13.30
N LEU A 55 -0.18 -3.11 13.58
CA LEU A 55 0.31 -4.12 14.52
C LEU A 55 1.45 -4.94 13.91
N PRO A 56 2.47 -5.32 14.70
CA PRO A 56 3.46 -6.31 14.28
C PRO A 56 2.83 -7.72 14.20
N GLY A 57 3.34 -8.56 13.31
CA GLY A 57 2.87 -9.96 13.14
C GLY A 57 1.62 -10.08 12.26
N PRO A 58 1.18 -11.31 11.94
CA PRO A 58 1.22 -11.78 10.55
C PRO A 58 0.83 -10.68 9.55
N ALA A 59 1.83 -9.91 9.15
CA ALA A 59 1.71 -8.76 8.28
C ALA A 59 2.90 -8.74 7.34
N GLY A 60 2.66 -8.44 6.07
CA GLY A 60 3.70 -8.50 5.08
C GLY A 60 3.21 -8.29 3.66
N ASP A 61 4.18 -8.13 2.77
CA ASP A 61 4.02 -7.99 1.34
C ASP A 61 4.60 -9.23 0.63
N TRP A 62 3.78 -9.90 -0.16
CA TRP A 62 4.21 -10.98 -1.06
C TRP A 62 4.60 -10.39 -2.41
N LEU A 63 5.66 -9.58 -2.36
CA LEU A 63 6.12 -8.73 -3.43
C LEU A 63 6.68 -9.56 -4.59
N ARG A 64 6.11 -9.38 -5.78
CA ARG A 64 6.68 -9.90 -7.03
C ARG A 64 7.46 -8.81 -7.73
N VAL A 65 8.67 -9.13 -8.18
CA VAL A 65 9.56 -8.20 -8.89
C VAL A 65 9.85 -8.77 -10.28
N GLU A 66 9.41 -8.06 -11.30
CA GLU A 66 9.65 -8.38 -12.70
C GLU A 66 11.12 -8.08 -13.09
N PRO A 67 11.61 -8.65 -14.21
CA PRO A 67 12.99 -8.43 -14.66
C PRO A 67 13.37 -6.96 -14.92
N ASP A 68 12.40 -6.11 -15.26
CA ASP A 68 12.59 -4.67 -15.46
C ASP A 68 12.58 -3.86 -14.13
N GLY A 69 12.34 -4.53 -13.00
CA GLY A 69 12.23 -3.92 -11.67
C GLY A 69 10.81 -3.54 -11.27
N THR A 70 9.81 -3.67 -12.16
CA THR A 70 8.40 -3.43 -11.86
C THR A 70 7.97 -4.36 -10.72
N THR A 71 7.29 -3.82 -9.71
CA THR A 71 6.87 -4.61 -8.54
C THR A 71 5.38 -4.62 -8.35
N HIS A 72 4.84 -5.83 -8.13
CA HIS A 72 3.44 -6.08 -7.80
C HIS A 72 3.33 -6.40 -6.33
N LEU A 73 2.54 -5.59 -5.61
CA LEU A 73 2.33 -5.71 -4.18
C LEU A 73 1.13 -6.63 -3.89
N ASP A 74 1.24 -7.40 -2.82
CA ASP A 74 0.15 -8.19 -2.26
C ASP A 74 0.26 -8.23 -0.74
N VAL A 75 -0.41 -7.28 -0.08
CA VAL A 75 -0.18 -6.93 1.32
C VAL A 75 -1.37 -7.27 2.19
N ARG A 76 -1.09 -7.81 3.38
CA ARG A 76 -2.04 -7.99 4.48
C ARG A 76 -1.51 -7.33 5.73
N LEU A 77 -2.35 -6.56 6.43
CA LEU A 77 -2.05 -5.83 7.66
C LEU A 77 -3.21 -5.91 8.66
N THR A 78 -2.91 -5.71 9.93
CA THR A 78 -3.91 -5.40 10.96
C THR A 78 -3.63 -4.02 11.54
N LEU A 79 -4.62 -3.14 11.52
CA LEU A 79 -4.58 -1.81 12.12
C LEU A 79 -5.31 -1.84 13.47
N ARG A 80 -4.79 -1.13 14.47
CA ARG A 80 -5.44 -0.92 15.77
C ARG A 80 -5.65 0.56 16.01
N THR A 81 -6.90 0.97 16.18
CA THR A 81 -7.24 2.37 16.49
C THR A 81 -6.85 2.74 17.91
N THR A 82 -6.84 4.04 18.22
CA THR A 82 -6.61 4.55 19.57
C THR A 82 -7.66 4.09 20.60
N THR A 83 -8.85 3.70 20.14
CA THR A 83 -9.93 3.13 20.96
C THR A 83 -9.87 1.61 21.06
N GLY A 84 -8.89 0.96 20.43
CA GLY A 84 -8.69 -0.49 20.44
C GLY A 84 -9.43 -1.27 19.36
N GLY A 85 -10.19 -0.60 18.49
CA GLY A 85 -10.85 -1.23 17.33
C GLY A 85 -9.84 -1.79 16.34
N LEU A 86 -10.11 -2.99 15.81
CA LEU A 86 -9.24 -3.65 14.83
C LEU A 86 -9.81 -3.54 13.43
N VAL A 87 -8.93 -3.29 12.47
CA VAL A 87 -9.25 -3.27 11.03
C VAL A 87 -8.27 -4.16 10.31
N TYR A 88 -8.77 -5.21 9.66
CA TYR A 88 -8.00 -5.94 8.67
C TYR A 88 -7.91 -5.09 7.40
N CYS A 89 -6.69 -4.84 6.93
CA CYS A 89 -6.42 -4.09 5.72
C CYS A 89 -5.65 -4.99 4.76
N ARG A 90 -6.18 -5.12 3.53
CA ARG A 90 -5.46 -5.78 2.44
C ARG A 90 -5.39 -4.86 1.23
N TYR A 91 -4.28 -4.92 0.53
CA TYR A 91 -4.15 -4.16 -0.70
C TYR A 91 -3.21 -4.83 -1.70
N THR A 92 -3.53 -4.64 -2.96
CA THR A 92 -2.61 -4.91 -4.06
C THR A 92 -2.17 -3.59 -4.66
N GLY A 93 -1.08 -3.62 -5.43
CA GLY A 93 -0.60 -2.41 -6.08
C GLY A 93 0.47 -2.68 -7.10
N LEU A 94 0.83 -1.63 -7.82
CA LEU A 94 1.87 -1.63 -8.82
C LEU A 94 2.84 -0.49 -8.53
N ARG A 95 4.14 -0.81 -8.53
CA ARG A 95 5.20 0.17 -8.66
C ARG A 95 5.95 -0.07 -9.95
N ALA A 96 5.96 0.91 -10.85
CA ALA A 96 6.56 0.83 -12.17
C ALA A 96 7.22 2.17 -12.53
N GLY A 97 8.20 2.14 -13.43
CA GLY A 97 8.96 3.33 -13.83
C GLY A 97 10.23 2.93 -14.57
N PRO A 98 11.08 3.90 -14.94
CA PRO A 98 12.33 3.61 -15.61
C PRO A 98 13.22 2.67 -14.75
N PRO A 99 13.85 1.62 -15.33
CA PRO A 99 14.62 0.63 -14.57
C PRO A 99 15.69 1.23 -13.65
N GLU A 100 16.35 2.30 -14.08
CA GLU A 100 17.35 3.03 -13.31
C GLU A 100 16.76 3.70 -12.05
N VAL A 101 15.53 4.22 -12.15
CA VAL A 101 14.79 4.80 -11.03
C VAL A 101 14.39 3.70 -10.05
N LEU A 102 13.86 2.58 -10.56
CA LEU A 102 13.48 1.42 -9.73
C LEU A 102 14.69 0.79 -9.05
N ALA A 103 15.85 0.75 -9.70
CA ALA A 103 17.09 0.26 -9.10
C ALA A 103 17.56 1.15 -7.94
N ARG A 104 17.45 2.49 -8.06
CA ARG A 104 17.73 3.44 -6.97
C ARG A 104 16.80 3.21 -5.77
N LEU A 105 15.50 3.04 -6.02
CA LEU A 105 14.53 2.68 -4.99
C LEU A 105 14.86 1.34 -4.31
N GLY A 106 15.31 0.35 -5.08
CA GLY A 106 15.75 -0.95 -4.57
C GLY A 106 16.95 -0.88 -3.63
N ARG A 107 17.82 0.12 -3.81
CA ARG A 107 18.95 0.43 -2.91
C ARG A 107 18.55 1.30 -1.71
N GLY A 108 17.29 1.69 -1.60
CA GLY A 108 16.79 2.55 -0.52
C GLY A 108 17.14 4.03 -0.68
N GLU A 109 17.53 4.47 -1.87
CA GLU A 109 17.77 5.89 -2.15
C GLU A 109 16.45 6.68 -2.15
N ALA A 110 16.53 7.95 -1.75
CA ALA A 110 15.41 8.87 -1.93
C ALA A 110 15.24 9.20 -3.43
N VAL A 111 14.02 9.05 -3.93
CA VAL A 111 13.61 9.32 -5.30
C VAL A 111 12.31 10.11 -5.25
N ASP A 112 12.14 11.08 -6.13
CA ASP A 112 10.91 11.85 -6.22
C ASP A 112 9.72 10.92 -6.56
N PRO A 113 8.62 10.93 -5.79
CA PRO A 113 7.42 10.16 -6.12
C PRO A 113 6.83 10.43 -7.51
N GLU A 114 7.17 11.55 -8.16
CA GLU A 114 6.75 11.85 -9.53
C GLU A 114 7.57 11.09 -10.60
N ASP A 115 8.76 10.60 -10.25
CA ASP A 115 9.65 9.88 -11.18
C ASP A 115 9.22 8.42 -11.42
N TYR A 116 8.23 7.92 -10.68
CA TYR A 116 7.74 6.55 -10.80
C TYR A 116 6.24 6.45 -10.47
N TYR A 117 5.58 5.49 -11.10
CA TYR A 117 4.21 5.15 -10.75
C TYR A 117 4.20 4.26 -9.52
N PHE A 118 3.42 4.63 -8.49
CA PHE A 118 3.17 3.77 -7.33
C PHE A 118 1.74 3.94 -6.82
N ARG A 119 0.86 2.99 -7.14
CA ARG A 119 -0.55 3.03 -6.75
C ARG A 119 -1.02 1.72 -6.14
N THR A 120 -1.94 1.81 -5.19
CA THR A 120 -2.53 0.65 -4.51
C THR A 120 -4.06 0.71 -4.54
N ALA A 121 -4.71 -0.44 -4.42
CA ALA A 121 -6.14 -0.58 -4.21
C ALA A 121 -6.38 -1.31 -2.89
N LEU A 122 -7.04 -0.65 -1.94
CA LEU A 122 -7.21 -1.13 -0.58
C LEU A 122 -8.64 -1.61 -0.32
N ARG A 123 -8.75 -2.61 0.55
CA ARG A 123 -10.00 -3.10 1.12
C ARG A 123 -9.82 -3.28 2.62
N PHE A 124 -10.90 -3.07 3.34
CA PHE A 124 -10.94 -3.12 4.80
C PHE A 124 -12.03 -4.07 5.26
N GLU A 125 -11.80 -4.74 6.39
CA GLU A 125 -12.78 -5.55 7.10
C GLU A 125 -12.67 -5.24 8.59
N THR A 126 -13.78 -4.94 9.26
CA THR A 126 -13.78 -4.63 10.71
C THR A 126 -15.07 -5.04 11.40
N GLY A 127 -14.97 -5.43 12.67
CA GLY A 127 -16.11 -5.65 13.55
C GLY A 127 -16.43 -4.45 14.46
N ALA A 128 -15.65 -3.37 14.37
CA ALA A 128 -15.83 -2.18 15.20
C ALA A 128 -16.97 -1.30 14.65
N PRO A 129 -18.08 -1.09 15.39
CA PRO A 129 -19.27 -0.41 14.85
C PRO A 129 -19.02 1.02 14.39
N ASP A 130 -18.13 1.75 15.05
CA ASP A 130 -17.71 3.11 14.70
C ASP A 130 -16.87 3.17 13.41
N LEU A 131 -16.36 2.03 12.96
CA LEU A 131 -15.52 1.88 11.77
C LEU A 131 -16.23 1.16 10.61
N ALA A 132 -17.49 0.76 10.75
CA ALA A 132 -18.25 0.01 9.74
C ALA A 132 -18.35 0.71 8.36
N TRP A 133 -18.05 2.01 8.29
CA TRP A 133 -17.93 2.74 7.02
C TRP A 133 -16.75 2.24 6.17
N LEU A 134 -15.69 1.68 6.78
CA LEU A 134 -14.53 1.13 6.08
C LEU A 134 -14.88 -0.11 5.26
N ASP A 135 -15.78 -0.98 5.75
CA ASP A 135 -16.23 -2.19 5.05
C ASP A 135 -16.90 -1.88 3.71
N ARG A 136 -17.48 -0.67 3.60
CA ARG A 136 -18.20 -0.19 2.41
C ARG A 136 -17.40 0.78 1.56
N THR A 137 -16.12 0.97 1.87
CA THR A 137 -15.26 1.94 1.19
C THR A 137 -14.29 1.24 0.25
N ILE A 138 -14.31 1.62 -1.02
CA ILE A 138 -13.22 1.35 -1.96
C ILE A 138 -12.19 2.46 -1.81
N ALA A 139 -10.94 2.11 -1.55
CA ALA A 139 -9.87 3.09 -1.44
C ALA A 139 -8.73 2.83 -2.43
N VAL A 140 -8.06 3.90 -2.81
CA VAL A 140 -6.84 3.89 -3.63
C VAL A 140 -5.72 4.63 -2.89
N GLY A 141 -4.49 4.15 -3.03
CA GLY A 141 -3.31 4.76 -2.42
C GLY A 141 -2.37 5.34 -3.46
N VAL A 142 -1.78 6.49 -3.13
CA VAL A 142 -0.62 7.07 -3.81
C VAL A 142 0.61 6.80 -2.96
N GLY A 143 1.53 5.98 -3.48
CA GLY A 143 2.69 5.50 -2.75
C GLY A 143 3.93 6.38 -2.92
N GLN A 144 4.73 6.45 -1.86
CA GLN A 144 6.11 6.93 -1.86
C GLN A 144 6.97 5.88 -1.17
N ARG A 145 8.11 5.51 -1.75
CA ARG A 145 9.09 4.67 -1.06
C ARG A 145 10.09 5.54 -0.31
N ARG A 146 10.23 5.31 1.01
CA ARG A 146 11.29 5.86 1.87
C ARG A 146 12.27 4.77 2.28
N PRO A 147 13.43 5.06 2.88
CA PRO A 147 14.34 4.01 3.36
C PRO A 147 13.67 3.04 4.35
N GLU A 148 12.90 3.55 5.31
CA GLU A 148 12.31 2.78 6.43
C GLU A 148 11.15 1.87 6.00
N GLY A 149 10.43 2.29 4.96
CA GLY A 149 9.22 1.63 4.49
C GLY A 149 8.48 2.47 3.44
N PRO A 150 7.40 1.93 2.86
CA PRO A 150 6.52 2.71 2.01
C PRO A 150 5.57 3.58 2.83
N ASN A 151 5.30 4.77 2.31
CA ASN A 151 4.21 5.64 2.72
C ASN A 151 3.12 5.62 1.66
N TYR A 152 1.86 5.71 2.07
CA TYR A 152 0.72 5.81 1.18
C TYR A 152 -0.21 6.91 1.64
N ASP A 153 -0.53 7.85 0.75
CA ASP A 153 -1.70 8.69 0.91
C ASP A 153 -2.91 7.95 0.36
N VAL A 154 -3.85 7.62 1.23
CA VAL A 154 -5.00 6.78 0.92
C VAL A 154 -6.24 7.66 0.78
N TYR A 155 -7.00 7.41 -0.29
CA TYR A 155 -8.19 8.14 -0.67
C TYR A 155 -9.37 7.18 -0.83
N ALA A 156 -10.53 7.55 -0.31
CA ALA A 156 -11.80 6.90 -0.63
C ALA A 156 -12.22 7.27 -2.05
N VAL A 157 -12.82 6.32 -2.76
CA VAL A 157 -13.61 6.57 -3.96
C VAL A 157 -15.05 6.83 -3.53
N LEU A 158 -15.65 7.92 -3.99
CA LEU A 158 -16.96 8.44 -3.57
C LEU A 158 -18.07 8.15 -4.59
#